data_AF-A0A0S8A745-F1
#
_entry.id   AF-A0A0S8A745-F1
#
_cell.length_a   1.000
_cell.length_b   1.000
_cell.length_c   1.000
_cell.angle_alpha   90.00
_cell.angle_beta   90.00
_cell.angle_gamma   90.00
#
_symmetry.space_group_name_H-M   'P 1'
#
loop_
_entity.id
_entity.type
_entity.pdbx_description
1 polymer ?
#
loop_
_entity_poly.entity_id
_entity_poly.type
_entity_poly.pdbx_seq_one_letter_code
_entity_poly.pdbx_strand_id
1 'polypeptide(L)'
;MTNATIVQRIIEVINAYENGKTSASSIAESIEMHEPAMESIPREIRDKIHNLSVEIIEQDITPIEEKMLGIEPGKKALTELKTILS
;
A
#
# COMPACT_ATOMS: atom_id res chain seq x y z
N MET A 1 15.76 14.13 4.83
CA MET A 1 14.97 13.18 4.02
C MET A 1 13.90 13.97 3.30
N THR A 2 13.75 13.78 1.98
CA THR A 2 12.70 14.44 1.19
C THR A 2 11.48 13.53 1.11
N ASN A 3 10.29 14.08 0.86
CA ASN A 3 9.05 13.32 0.74
C ASN A 3 9.12 12.22 -0.33
N ALA A 4 9.93 12.44 -1.39
CA ALA A 4 10.20 11.44 -2.42
C ALA A 4 10.85 10.16 -1.86
N THR A 5 11.76 10.27 -0.89
CA THR A 5 12.42 9.10 -0.26
C THR A 5 11.43 8.24 0.54
N ILE A 6 10.39 8.88 1.08
CA ILE A 6 9.40 8.28 1.97
C ILE A 6 8.35 7.53 1.15
N VAL A 7 7.86 8.16 0.09
CA VAL A 7 7.01 7.53 -0.92
C VAL A 7 7.70 6.31 -1.53
N GLN A 8 8.99 6.43 -1.85
CA GLN A 8 9.77 5.33 -2.40
C GLN A 8 9.89 4.14 -1.42
N ARG A 9 10.04 4.39 -0.12
CA ARG A 9 10.01 3.32 0.90
C ARG A 9 8.66 2.62 0.99
N ILE A 10 7.55 3.37 0.93
CA ILE A 10 6.21 2.77 0.93
C ILE A 10 6.02 1.89 -0.32
N ILE A 11 6.49 2.34 -1.49
CA ILE A 11 6.48 1.53 -2.73
C ILE A 11 7.33 0.26 -2.58
N GLU A 12 8.49 0.32 -1.93
CA GLU A 12 9.32 -0.86 -1.66
C GLU A 12 8.57 -1.91 -0.81
N VAL A 13 7.82 -1.47 0.21
CA VAL A 13 7.00 -2.36 1.04
C VAL A 13 5.83 -2.95 0.25
N ILE A 14 5.16 -2.16 -0.58
CA ILE A 14 4.09 -2.66 -1.47
C ILE A 14 4.66 -3.73 -2.42
N ASN A 15 5.82 -3.48 -3.03
CA ASN A 15 6.48 -4.47 -3.89
C ASN A 15 6.89 -5.73 -3.11
N ALA A 16 7.32 -5.59 -1.85
CA ALA A 16 7.60 -6.75 -1.00
C ALA A 16 6.33 -7.59 -0.74
N TYR A 17 5.18 -6.95 -0.54
CA TYR A 17 3.89 -7.61 -0.33
C TYR A 17 3.43 -8.35 -1.60
N GLU A 18 3.53 -7.71 -2.76
CA GLU A 18 3.20 -8.35 -4.05
C GLU A 18 4.04 -9.60 -4.33
N ASN A 19 5.29 -9.61 -3.84
CA ASN A 19 6.19 -10.75 -3.96
C ASN A 19 6.01 -11.78 -2.82
N GLY A 20 5.02 -11.62 -1.94
CA GLY A 20 4.76 -12.51 -0.80
C GLY A 20 5.87 -12.50 0.26
N LYS A 21 6.68 -11.43 0.32
CA LYS A 21 7.79 -11.28 1.28
C LYS A 21 7.39 -10.58 2.57
N THR A 22 6.23 -9.94 2.60
CA THR A 22 5.66 -9.24 3.76
C THR A 22 4.14 -9.30 3.71
N SER A 23 3.47 -8.99 4.81
CA SER A 23 2.01 -9.00 4.95
C SER A 23 1.39 -7.65 4.61
N ALA A 24 0.07 -7.63 4.38
CA ALA A 24 -0.67 -6.40 4.12
C ALA A 24 -0.52 -5.39 5.27
N SER A 25 -0.44 -5.88 6.51
CA SER A 25 -0.23 -5.07 7.71
C SER A 25 1.05 -4.22 7.65
N SER A 26 2.10 -4.71 7.00
CA SER A 26 3.35 -3.94 6.86
C SER A 26 3.22 -2.74 5.94
N ILE A 27 2.28 -2.77 4.98
CA ILE A 27 1.96 -1.60 4.15
C ILE A 27 1.32 -0.51 5.03
N ALA A 28 0.32 -0.86 5.83
CA ALA A 28 -0.34 0.09 6.73
C ALA A 28 0.63 0.64 7.79
N GLU A 29 1.45 -0.20 8.42
CA GLU A 29 2.48 0.24 9.36
C GLU A 29 3.47 1.20 8.71
N SER A 30 3.90 0.93 7.47
CA SER A 30 4.82 1.82 6.74
C SER A 30 4.18 3.19 6.43
N ILE A 31 2.87 3.22 6.16
CA ILE A 31 2.12 4.45 5.90
C ILE A 31 1.95 5.26 7.20
N GLU A 32 1.54 4.62 8.29
CA GLU A 32 1.39 5.27 9.61
C GLU A 32 2.71 5.81 10.14
N MET A 33 3.79 5.03 10.03
CA MET A 33 5.13 5.46 10.44
C MET A 33 5.59 6.72 9.70
N HIS A 34 5.06 6.96 8.50
CA HIS A 34 5.46 8.04 7.61
C HIS A 34 4.40 9.13 7.49
N GLU A 35 3.30 9.03 8.24
CA GLU A 35 2.19 9.99 8.27
C GLU A 35 2.66 11.44 8.55
N PRO A 36 3.55 11.71 9.54
CA PRO A 36 4.02 13.07 9.82
C PRO A 36 4.77 13.69 8.63
N ALA A 37 5.42 12.86 7.81
CA ALA A 37 6.15 13.33 6.64
C ALA A 37 5.24 13.48 5.40
N MET A 38 4.07 12.86 5.43
CA MET A 38 3.01 13.06 4.44
C MET A 38 2.13 14.28 4.77
N GLU A 39 2.44 15.08 5.80
CA GLU A 39 1.66 16.28 6.15
C GLU A 39 1.49 17.27 4.98
N SER A 40 2.48 17.32 4.09
CA SER A 40 2.46 18.13 2.86
C SER A 40 1.51 17.60 1.77
N ILE A 41 1.05 16.36 1.88
CA ILE A 41 0.04 15.76 1.00
C ILE A 41 -1.35 16.22 1.47
N PRO A 42 -2.25 16.63 0.55
CA PRO A 42 -3.63 16.96 0.88
C PRO A 42 -4.29 15.89 1.75
N ARG A 43 -5.05 16.32 2.77
CA ARG A 43 -5.73 15.42 3.70
C ARG A 43 -6.59 14.38 2.98
N GLU A 44 -7.32 14.78 1.95
CA GLU A 44 -8.15 13.87 1.14
C GLU A 44 -7.33 12.72 0.54
N ILE A 45 -6.09 12.98 0.12
CA ILE A 45 -5.20 11.98 -0.44
C ILE A 45 -4.63 11.09 0.68
N ARG A 46 -4.28 11.65 1.84
CA ARG A 46 -3.86 10.85 3.01
C ARG A 46 -4.95 9.91 3.49
N ASP A 47 -6.18 10.41 3.63
CA ASP A 47 -7.33 9.61 4.03
C ASP A 47 -7.59 8.49 3.01
N LYS A 48 -7.41 8.78 1.71
CA LYS A 48 -7.51 7.77 0.65
C LYS A 48 -6.40 6.71 0.74
N ILE A 49 -5.15 7.11 0.96
CA ILE A 49 -4.01 6.19 1.18
C ILE A 49 -4.29 5.26 2.37
N HIS A 50 -4.78 5.82 3.48
CA HIS A 50 -5.12 5.06 4.67
C HIS A 50 -6.24 4.05 4.39
N ASN A 51 -7.36 4.50 3.79
CA ASN A 51 -8.48 3.62 3.45
C ASN A 51 -8.05 2.47 2.52
N LEU A 52 -7.22 2.76 1.51
CA LEU A 52 -6.70 1.72 0.61
C LEU A 52 -5.78 0.74 1.35
N SER A 53 -4.98 1.20 2.31
CA SER A 53 -4.15 0.31 3.12
C SER A 53 -4.96 -0.63 4.00
N VAL A 54 -6.08 -0.15 4.57
CA VAL A 54 -7.02 -0.96 5.34
C VAL A 54 -7.72 -1.96 4.43
N GLU A 55 -8.17 -1.55 3.25
CA GLU A 55 -8.80 -2.45 2.28
C GLU A 55 -7.86 -3.58 1.83
N ILE A 56 -6.56 -3.29 1.67
CA ILE A 56 -5.54 -4.31 1.37
C ILE A 56 -5.37 -5.30 2.54
N ILE A 57 -5.48 -4.83 3.79
CA ILE A 57 -5.47 -5.71 4.97
C ILE A 57 -6.75 -6.54 5.06
N GLU A 58 -7.92 -5.97 4.80
CA GLU A 58 -9.19 -6.72 4.85
C GLU A 58 -9.24 -7.81 3.78
N GLN A 59 -8.62 -7.54 2.63
CA GLN A 59 -8.51 -8.52 1.56
C GLN A 59 -7.46 -9.60 1.87
N ASP A 60 -6.39 -9.28 2.63
CA ASP A 60 -5.23 -10.12 3.02
C ASP A 60 -4.87 -11.29 2.09
N ILE A 61 -5.03 -11.11 0.79
CA ILE A 61 -4.73 -12.10 -0.23
C ILE A 61 -3.72 -11.45 -1.15
N THR A 62 -2.50 -11.96 -1.10
CA THR A 62 -1.44 -11.50 -1.99
C THR A 62 -1.80 -11.80 -3.44
N PRO A 63 -1.31 -11.01 -4.42
CA PRO A 63 -1.45 -11.32 -5.84
C PRO A 63 -0.98 -12.72 -6.25
N ILE A 64 -0.07 -13.33 -5.48
CA ILE A 64 0.40 -14.69 -5.68
C ILE A 64 -0.66 -15.69 -5.21
N GLU A 65 -1.27 -15.45 -4.05
CA GLU A 65 -2.36 -16.27 -3.50
C GLU A 65 -3.62 -16.17 -4.37
N GLU A 66 -4.00 -14.98 -4.85
CA GLU A 66 -5.10 -14.81 -5.81
C GLU A 66 -4.91 -15.71 -7.04
N LYS A 67 -3.68 -15.69 -7.59
CA LYS A 67 -3.30 -16.50 -8.76
C LYS A 67 -3.29 -18.00 -8.45
N MET A 68 -2.90 -18.40 -7.23
CA MET A 68 -2.94 -19.80 -6.80
C MET A 68 -4.36 -20.29 -6.54
N LEU A 69 -5.26 -19.42 -6.08
CA LEU A 69 -6.65 -19.72 -5.77
C LEU A 69 -7.57 -19.59 -6.99
N GLY A 70 -7.07 -19.10 -8.13
CA GLY A 70 -7.86 -18.87 -9.34
C GLY A 70 -8.90 -17.76 -9.20
N ILE A 71 -8.69 -16.86 -8.23
CA ILE A 71 -9.56 -15.72 -7.95
C ILE A 71 -9.08 -14.58 -8.87
N GLU A 72 -10.00 -13.92 -9.57
CA GLU A 72 -9.66 -12.73 -10.34
C GLU A 72 -9.09 -11.64 -9.42
N PRO A 73 -8.07 -10.90 -9.86
CA PRO A 73 -7.35 -10.03 -8.97
C PRO A 73 -8.23 -8.89 -8.43
N GLY A 74 -8.42 -8.85 -7.11
CA GLY A 74 -8.91 -7.72 -6.32
C GLY A 74 -7.90 -6.56 -6.26
N LYS A 75 -6.95 -6.50 -7.20
CA LYS A 75 -5.84 -5.52 -7.30
C LYS A 75 -6.26 -4.06 -7.40
N LYS A 76 -7.54 -3.70 -7.28
CA LYS A 76 -7.99 -2.31 -7.33
C LYS A 76 -7.33 -1.47 -6.24
N ALA A 77 -7.41 -1.92 -4.99
CA ALA A 77 -6.87 -1.14 -3.88
C ALA A 77 -5.35 -0.92 -4.01
N LEU A 78 -4.62 -1.97 -4.37
CA LEU A 78 -3.16 -1.93 -4.49
C LEU A 78 -2.66 -1.14 -5.71
N THR A 79 -3.36 -1.26 -6.85
CA THR A 79 -3.07 -0.48 -8.06
C THR A 79 -3.40 1.00 -7.85
N GLU A 80 -4.50 1.30 -7.17
CA GLU A 80 -4.91 2.66 -6.86
C GLU A 80 -3.95 3.30 -5.85
N LEU A 81 -3.50 2.55 -4.84
CA LEU A 81 -2.47 2.97 -3.90
C LEU A 81 -1.16 3.32 -4.61
N LYS A 82 -0.69 2.46 -5.53
CA LYS A 82 0.50 2.74 -6.35
C LYS A 82 0.33 3.97 -7.24
N THR A 83 -0.86 4.20 -7.78
CA THR A 83 -1.14 5.36 -8.64
C THR A 83 -1.08 6.66 -7.85
N ILE A 84 -1.54 6.66 -6.60
CA ILE A 84 -1.48 7.83 -5.71
C ILE A 84 -0.05 8.12 -5.25
N LEU A 85 0.76 7.08 -5.10
CA LEU A 85 2.15 7.17 -4.64
C LEU A 85 3.16 7.38 -5.79
N SER A 86 2.75 7.34 -7.06
CA SER A 86 3.65 7.49 -8.22
C SER A 86 3.68 8.91 -8.77
#